data_AF-A0A524MY61-F1
#
_entry.id   AF-A0A524MY61-F1
#
_cell.length_a   1.000
_cell.length_b   1.000
_cell.length_c   1.000
_cell.angle_alpha   90.00
_cell.angle_beta   90.00
_cell.angle_gamma   90.00
#
_symmetry.space_group_name_H-M   'P 1'
#
loop_
_entity.id
_entity.type
_entity.pdbx_description
1 polymer ?
#
loop_
_entity_poly.entity_id
_entity_poly.type
_entity_poly.pdbx_seq_one_letter_code
_entity_poly.pdbx_strand_id
1 'polypeptide(L)' 'MRTTIDLPADLHAVARQIAHDENRSMSSVIEDLIRQSLHRDVPAMSTTTRGMPQVSVGRPITAEDVRSLDDEE' A
#
# COMPACT_ATOMS: atom_id res chain seq x y z
N MET A 1 -18.31 14.03 -7.63
CA MET A 1 -18.44 14.40 -9.06
C MET A 1 -18.25 13.14 -9.90
N ARG A 2 -19.00 12.93 -10.99
CA ARG A 2 -18.80 11.77 -11.89
C ARG A 2 -17.91 12.20 -13.04
N THR A 3 -16.84 11.46 -13.27
CA THR A 3 -15.88 11.70 -14.33
C THR A 3 -15.75 10.44 -15.17
N THR A 4 -15.78 10.58 -16.49
CA THR A 4 -15.47 9.49 -17.41
C THR A 4 -13.97 9.51 -17.67
N ILE A 5 -13.33 8.36 -17.49
CA ILE A 5 -11.89 8.17 -17.75
C ILE A 5 -11.72 7.06 -18.75
N ASP A 6 -10.72 7.18 -19.63
CA ASP A 6 -10.29 6.06 -20.46
C ASP A 6 -9.42 5.14 -19.62
N LEU A 7 -9.89 3.91 -19.43
CA LEU A 7 -9.18 2.89 -18.65
C LEU A 7 -8.71 1.77 -19.59
N PRO A 8 -7.40 1.49 -19.66
CA PRO A 8 -6.87 0.32 -20.35
C PRO A 8 -7.61 -0.97 -19.98
N ALA A 9 -7.81 -1.86 -20.96
CA ALA A 9 -8.67 -3.03 -20.80
C ALA A 9 -8.19 -3.99 -19.71
N ASP A 10 -6.88 -4.11 -19.55
CA ASP A 10 -6.23 -4.86 -18.48
C ASP A 10 -6.53 -4.27 -17.09
N LEU A 11 -6.41 -2.95 -16.94
CA LEU A 11 -6.74 -2.27 -15.69
C LEU A 11 -8.24 -2.35 -15.36
N HIS A 12 -9.10 -2.26 -16.38
CA HIS A 12 -10.54 -2.46 -16.21
C HIS A 12 -10.86 -3.87 -15.73
N ALA A 13 -10.20 -4.90 -16.29
CA ALA A 13 -10.39 -6.29 -15.87
C ALA A 13 -9.98 -6.50 -14.40
N VAL A 14 -8.83 -5.95 -14.00
CA VAL A 14 -8.34 -6.02 -12.61
C VAL A 14 -9.29 -5.30 -11.66
N ALA A 15 -9.70 -4.06 -11.98
CA ALA A 15 -10.62 -3.30 -11.13
C ALA A 15 -11.98 -4.01 -10.96
N ARG A 16 -12.48 -4.63 -12.03
CA ARG A 16 -13.71 -5.43 -11.99
C ARG A 16 -13.55 -6.67 -11.10
N GLN A 17 -12.41 -7.35 -11.17
CA GLN A 17 -12.15 -8.53 -10.34
C GLN A 17 -12.07 -8.16 -8.86
N ILE A 18 -11.32 -7.11 -8.49
CA ILE A 18 -11.24 -6.63 -7.10
C ILE A 18 -12.63 -6.25 -6.58
N ALA A 19 -13.41 -5.52 -7.37
CA ALA A 19 -14.77 -5.14 -7.00
C ALA A 19 -15.69 -6.34 -6.75
N HIS A 20 -15.55 -7.39 -7.57
CA HIS A 20 -16.28 -8.64 -7.39
C HIS A 20 -15.85 -9.38 -6.11
N ASP A 21 -14.54 -9.54 -5.90
CA ASP A 21 -13.98 -10.29 -4.78
C ASP A 21 -14.27 -9.60 -3.43
N GLU A 22 -14.28 -8.26 -3.40
CA GLU A 22 -14.63 -7.48 -2.21
C GLU A 22 -16.14 -7.20 -2.08
N ASN A 23 -16.96 -7.62 -3.05
CA ASN A 23 -18.39 -7.33 -3.13
C ASN A 23 -18.72 -5.82 -3.02
N ARG A 24 -17.94 -4.99 -3.72
CA ARG A 24 -18.01 -3.53 -3.73
C ARG A 24 -18.25 -3.00 -5.14
N SER A 25 -18.64 -1.73 -5.26
CA SER A 25 -18.76 -1.09 -6.57
C SER A 25 -17.38 -0.77 -7.15
N MET A 26 -17.23 -0.92 -8.47
CA MET A 26 -15.98 -0.62 -9.18
C MET A 26 -15.54 0.84 -8.99
N SER A 27 -16.50 1.78 -8.91
CA SER A 27 -16.18 3.19 -8.65
C SER A 27 -15.58 3.41 -7.26
N SER A 28 -16.06 2.70 -6.23
CA SER A 28 -15.51 2.81 -4.87
C SER A 28 -14.09 2.23 -4.80
N VAL A 29 -13.86 1.10 -5.45
CA VAL A 29 -12.51 0.49 -5.54
C VAL A 29 -11.55 1.43 -6.25
N ILE A 30 -11.93 1.98 -7.40
CA ILE A 30 -11.09 2.93 -8.16
C ILE A 30 -10.80 4.19 -7.33
N GLU A 31 -11.79 4.72 -6.61
CA GLU A 31 -11.60 5.89 -5.74
C GLU A 31 -10.56 5.62 -4.65
N ASP A 32 -10.64 4.46 -3.97
CA ASP A 32 -9.69 4.10 -2.93
C ASP A 32 -8.28 3.84 -3.46
N LEU A 33 -8.16 3.18 -4.61
CA LEU A 33 -6.86 2.97 -5.26
C LEU A 33 -6.21 4.30 -5.64
N ILE A 34 -6.98 5.24 -6.20
CA ILE A 34 -6.47 6.58 -6.53
C ILE A 34 -6.08 7.32 -5.25
N ARG A 35 -6.92 7.30 -4.21
CA ARG A 35 -6.60 7.93 -2.92
C ARG A 35 -5.32 7.35 -2.35
N GLN A 36 -5.18 6.03 -2.31
CA GLN A 36 -3.99 5.36 -1.80
C GLN A 36 -2.74 5.73 -2.61
N SER A 37 -2.85 5.85 -3.94
CA SER A 37 -1.73 6.25 -4.79
C SER A 37 -1.27 7.69 -4.52
N LEU A 38 -2.20 8.62 -4.25
CA LEU A 38 -1.90 10.02 -3.99
C LEU A 38 -1.30 10.24 -2.60
N HIS A 39 -1.67 9.42 -1.62
CA HIS A 39 -1.11 9.47 -0.26
C HIS A 39 0.15 8.63 -0.10
N ARG A 40 0.59 7.94 -1.16
CA ARG A 40 1.86 7.23 -1.16
C ARG A 40 2.98 8.25 -1.32
N ASP A 41 3.40 8.86 -0.21
CA ASP A 41 4.76 9.39 -0.11
C ASP A 41 5.68 8.22 -0.38
N VAL A 42 6.20 8.12 -1.60
CA VAL A 42 7.24 7.14 -1.91
C VAL A 42 8.46 7.66 -1.17
N PRO A 43 8.87 7.07 -0.03
CA PRO A 43 10.13 7.47 0.56
C PRO A 43 11.16 7.16 -0.52
N ALA A 44 12.00 8.12 -0.88
CA ALA A 44 13.05 7.91 -1.85
C ALA A 44 13.82 6.65 -1.42
N MET A 45 13.61 5.55 -2.14
CA MET A 45 14.22 4.28 -1.79
C MET A 45 15.71 4.45 -2.05
N SER A 46 16.46 4.66 -0.99
CA SER A 46 17.90 4.64 -1.06
C SER A 46 18.32 3.26 -1.55
N THR A 47 19.29 3.20 -2.45
CA THR A 47 19.88 1.94 -2.88
C THR A 47 21.20 1.77 -2.15
N THR A 48 21.45 0.57 -1.64
CA THR A 48 22.76 0.25 -1.09
C THR A 48 23.83 0.34 -2.18
N THR A 49 25.10 0.46 -1.79
CA THR A 49 26.24 0.44 -2.73
C THR A 49 26.32 -0.83 -3.59
N ARG A 50 25.59 -1.89 -3.23
CA ARG A 50 25.50 -3.16 -3.99
C ARG A 50 24.20 -3.27 -4.81
N GLY A 51 23.42 -2.20 -4.94
CA GLY A 51 22.21 -2.14 -5.77
C GLY A 51 20.93 -2.72 -5.15
N MET A 52 20.97 -3.15 -3.88
CA MET A 52 19.78 -3.64 -3.18
C MET A 52 18.95 -2.46 -2.63
N PRO A 53 17.60 -2.53 -2.64
CA PRO A 53 16.73 -1.59 -1.93
C PRO A 53 17.10 -1.45 -0.45
N GLN A 54 17.28 -0.22 0.02
CA GLN A 54 17.50 0.09 1.43
C GLN A 54 16.19 0.59 2.03
N VAL A 55 15.70 -0.11 3.05
CA VAL A 55 14.52 0.29 3.83
C VAL A 55 14.99 0.67 5.22
N SER A 56 14.74 1.92 5.62
CA SER A 56 15.02 2.39 6.97
C SER A 56 13.85 2.04 7.88
N VAL A 57 13.97 0.95 8.63
CA VAL A 57 13.02 0.58 9.69
C VAL A 57 13.40 1.28 10.98
N GLY A 58 12.91 2.51 11.16
CA GLY A 58 12.90 3.27 12.42
C GLY A 58 14.10 3.06 13.36
N ARG A 59 13.80 2.68 14.61
CA ARG A 59 14.80 2.37 15.65
C ARG A 59 15.08 0.86 15.71
N PRO A 60 16.29 0.44 16.09
CA PRO A 60 16.56 -0.96 16.37
C PRO A 60 15.66 -1.46 17.50
N ILE A 61 15.03 -2.62 17.31
CA ILE A 61 14.26 -3.32 18.35
C ILE A 61 15.23 -4.21 19.14
N THR A 62 15.25 -4.04 20.45
CA THR A 62 16.09 -4.80 21.39
C THR A 62 15.33 -5.94 22.05
N ALA A 63 16.04 -6.86 22.68
CA ALA A 63 15.42 -7.92 23.48
C ALA A 63 14.62 -7.36 24.68
N GLU A 64 14.98 -6.18 25.16
CA GLU A 64 14.25 -5.47 26.22
C GLU A 64 12.91 -4.93 25.70
N ASP A 65 12.89 -4.32 24.50
CA ASP A 65 11.64 -3.87 23.84
C ASP A 65 10.64 -5.02 23.66
N VAL A 66 11.12 -6.23 23.36
CA VAL A 66 10.27 -7.41 23.22
C VAL A 66 9.75 -7.88 24.58
N ARG A 67 10.61 -7.91 25.60
CA ARG A 67 10.22 -8.37 26.95
C ARG A 67 9.18 -7.45 27.60
N SER A 68 9.26 -6.14 27.37
CA SER A 68 8.31 -5.18 27.93
C SER A 68 6.87 -5.30 27.39
N LEU A 69 6.65 -6.03 26.30
CA LEU A 69 5.32 -6.25 25.71
C LEU A 69 4.61 -7.50 26.25
N ASP A 70 5.34 -8.44 26.86
CA ASP A 70 4.79 -9.68 27.45
C ASP A 70 4.33 -9.50 28.91
N ASP A 71 4.75 -8.43 29.59
CA ASP A 71 4.51 -8.22 31.03
C ASP A 71 3.12 -7.61 31.37
N GLU A 72 2.16 -7.61 30.44
CA GLU A 72 0.76 -7.17 30.65
C GLU A 72 -0.25 -8.33 30.66
N GLU A 73 0.04 -9.42 31.39
CA GLU A 73 -0.95 -10.42 31.83
C GLU A 73 -1.37 -10.25 33.31
#